data_AF-A0A023AYK2-F1
#
_entry.id   AF-A0A023AYK2-F1
#
_cell.length_a   1.000
_cell.length_b   1.000
_cell.length_c   1.000
_cell.angle_alpha   90.00
_cell.angle_beta   90.00
_cell.angle_gamma   90.00
#
_symmetry.space_group_name_H-M   'P 1'
#
loop_
_entity.id
_entity.type
_entity.pdbx_description
1 polymer ?
#
loop_
_entity_poly.entity_id
_entity_poly.type
_entity_poly.pdbx_seq_one_letter_code
_entity_poly.pdbx_strand_id
1 'polypeptide(L)'
;MLSYRSQSVERRWGFGTVLAMLDVVGTQPGQWARNLFIQGLVEDDVVRDLERRVQHGDDDQILAWFERQVITYSQVASGGAAMTRGTVDEYEQLSDHNFSAIAEWLIPRFWSDSTNSERARGVVARLKEAYYTSAVPLSWFGYKPESFHHWVPSSISPASLRSAAAVAYWAHFLDTRDAMSPEQILRHLSVLARWSPAQAFMHVSDNLKKHSPQFNGAQRHYCLSNLMQSIELWLCFRRSPDAVPVHDHVSRRMAGDLHSFMHELTLMDGSDDREIHVYSESEMGGWMNSMALQAAERFRQDYLAKYRKRRNCFSSAYFSDLVSWQVPSEEEVVHFPVGQDLGFELDGPGRYALRQTVWLEEQLARRVTELLIERETAVDEHLNEIPPTRDDVIRRFLGQQKSFRFRASEETFRQLYEQALEETVNRVAAEEGHEYAWRVACAAITMMYHVFGVVDAPVAGRPFPDAAAQPPETMRSWETFGRSWGAPPSGQTPTLLDRLEALIEQQIRFWRGP
;
A
#
# COMPACT_ATOMS: atom_id res chain seq x y z
N MET A 1 -28.80 16.28 34.21
CA MET A 1 -29.45 15.32 33.30
C MET A 1 -28.45 14.93 32.23
N LEU A 2 -27.71 13.84 32.48
CA LEU A 2 -26.78 13.24 31.51
C LEU A 2 -27.59 12.28 30.65
N SER A 3 -27.71 12.60 29.37
CA SER A 3 -28.42 11.78 28.38
C SER A 3 -27.60 10.51 28.13
N TYR A 4 -28.11 9.38 28.64
CA TYR A 4 -27.63 8.05 28.35
C TYR A 4 -27.94 7.74 26.87
N ARG A 5 -26.99 8.07 25.98
CA ARG A 5 -27.04 7.57 24.60
C ARG A 5 -26.76 6.08 24.62
N SER A 6 -27.83 5.31 24.42
CA SER A 6 -27.83 3.90 24.07
C SER A 6 -26.87 3.64 22.92
N GLN A 7 -25.64 3.21 23.23
CA GLN A 7 -24.76 2.56 22.26
C GLN A 7 -25.38 1.21 21.93
N SER A 8 -25.91 1.07 20.72
CA SER A 8 -26.24 -0.23 20.17
C SER A 8 -24.96 -1.06 20.15
N VAL A 9 -24.94 -2.12 20.94
CA VAL A 9 -23.88 -3.11 21.03
C VAL A 9 -23.91 -3.97 19.75
N GLU A 10 -23.60 -3.37 18.60
CA GLU A 10 -22.94 -4.12 17.54
C GLU A 10 -21.53 -4.37 18.06
N ARG A 11 -21.26 -5.60 18.53
CA ARG A 11 -19.92 -6.02 18.96
C ARG A 11 -19.02 -6.09 17.72
N ARG A 12 -18.60 -4.94 17.22
CA ARG A 12 -17.42 -4.84 16.36
C ARG A 12 -16.24 -5.31 17.19
N TRP A 13 -15.49 -6.26 16.66
CA TRP A 13 -14.24 -6.67 17.28
C TRP A 13 -13.37 -5.43 17.39
N GLY A 14 -13.13 -4.95 18.61
CA GLY A 14 -12.26 -3.80 18.81
C GLY A 14 -10.87 -4.15 18.26
N PHE A 15 -10.24 -3.22 17.57
CA PHE A 15 -8.87 -3.36 17.04
C PHE A 15 -7.90 -3.95 18.09
N GLY A 16 -8.01 -3.55 19.36
CA GLY A 16 -7.23 -4.11 20.46
C GLY A 16 -7.48 -5.60 20.77
N THR A 17 -8.69 -6.11 20.54
CA THR A 17 -9.01 -7.55 20.68
C THR A 17 -8.36 -8.36 19.57
N VAL A 18 -8.29 -7.81 18.36
CA VAL A 18 -7.65 -8.46 17.22
C VAL A 18 -6.13 -8.45 17.37
N LEU A 19 -5.54 -7.34 17.80
CA LEU A 19 -4.12 -7.29 18.13
C LEU A 19 -3.73 -8.29 19.23
N ALA A 20 -4.54 -8.42 20.29
CA ALA A 20 -4.32 -9.42 21.33
C ALA A 20 -4.45 -10.87 20.83
N MET A 21 -5.21 -11.13 19.77
CA MET A 21 -5.28 -12.44 19.11
C MET A 21 -4.05 -12.71 18.24
N LEU A 22 -3.54 -11.68 17.55
CA LEU A 22 -2.38 -11.77 16.66
C LEU A 22 -1.08 -12.02 17.44
N ASP A 23 -0.93 -11.45 18.63
CA ASP A 23 0.30 -11.53 19.44
C ASP A 23 0.56 -12.93 20.07
N VAL A 24 -0.50 -13.74 20.27
CA VAL A 24 -0.40 -15.04 20.98
C VAL A 24 -0.45 -16.25 20.04
N VAL A 25 -1.14 -16.12 18.91
CA VAL A 25 -1.45 -17.25 18.01
C VAL A 25 -0.84 -17.02 16.61
N GLY A 26 -0.46 -15.77 16.29
CA GLY A 26 -0.27 -15.35 14.91
C GLY A 26 1.13 -15.49 14.31
N THR A 27 2.11 -15.85 15.11
CA THR A 27 3.51 -15.95 14.67
C THR A 27 3.93 -17.36 14.27
N GLN A 28 3.13 -18.38 14.60
CA GLN A 28 3.48 -19.78 14.32
C GLN A 28 3.16 -20.16 12.85
N PRO A 29 4.13 -20.71 12.11
CA PRO A 29 3.85 -21.38 10.86
C PRO A 29 2.76 -22.45 11.05
N GLY A 30 1.90 -22.61 10.05
CA GLY A 30 0.75 -23.51 10.10
C GLY A 30 -0.57 -22.82 10.45
N GLN A 31 -0.54 -21.58 10.92
CA GLN A 31 -1.71 -20.78 11.27
C GLN A 31 -1.78 -19.43 10.56
N TRP A 32 -0.83 -19.15 9.67
CA TRP A 32 -0.77 -17.87 8.95
C TRP A 32 -2.03 -17.56 8.16
N ALA A 33 -2.75 -18.56 7.62
CA ALA A 33 -4.02 -18.30 6.93
C ALA A 33 -5.08 -17.69 7.86
N ARG A 34 -5.12 -18.12 9.13
CA ARG A 34 -6.00 -17.53 10.15
C ARG A 34 -5.64 -16.07 10.40
N ASN A 35 -4.34 -15.75 10.49
CA ASN A 35 -3.91 -14.38 10.75
C ASN A 35 -4.21 -13.46 9.58
N LEU A 36 -3.92 -13.89 8.35
CA LEU A 36 -4.22 -13.12 7.15
C LEU A 36 -5.73 -12.90 6.99
N PHE A 37 -6.55 -13.90 7.31
CA PHE A 37 -8.00 -13.76 7.31
C PHE A 37 -8.47 -12.73 8.35
N ILE A 38 -7.95 -12.80 9.58
CA ILE A 38 -8.26 -11.86 10.66
C ILE A 38 -7.81 -10.43 10.31
N GLN A 39 -6.55 -10.26 9.89
CA GLN A 39 -5.99 -8.98 9.48
C GLN A 39 -6.84 -8.39 8.36
N GLY A 40 -7.18 -9.18 7.34
CA GLY A 40 -8.04 -8.75 6.25
C GLY A 40 -9.41 -8.23 6.70
N LEU A 41 -10.07 -8.91 7.65
CA LEU A 41 -11.34 -8.43 8.21
C LEU A 41 -11.19 -7.09 8.94
N VAL A 42 -10.10 -6.91 9.69
CA VAL A 42 -9.82 -5.65 10.39
C VAL A 42 -9.52 -4.53 9.42
N GLU A 43 -8.72 -4.78 8.40
CA GLU A 43 -8.44 -3.81 7.36
C GLU A 43 -9.71 -3.39 6.64
N ASP A 44 -10.60 -4.33 6.30
CA ASP A 44 -11.88 -4.03 5.68
C ASP A 44 -12.79 -3.19 6.63
N ASP A 45 -12.73 -3.42 7.94
CA ASP A 45 -13.39 -2.57 8.94
C ASP A 45 -12.80 -1.15 9.01
N VAL A 46 -11.47 -1.04 9.00
CA VAL A 46 -10.73 0.24 9.02
C VAL A 46 -11.04 1.06 7.77
N VAL A 47 -11.05 0.43 6.59
CA VAL A 47 -11.41 1.07 5.32
C VAL A 47 -12.85 1.58 5.35
N ARG A 48 -13.80 0.78 5.85
CA ARG A 48 -15.19 1.22 6.02
C ARG A 48 -15.34 2.34 7.05
N ASP A 49 -14.47 2.42 8.06
CA ASP A 49 -14.44 3.51 9.02
C ASP A 49 -13.88 4.79 8.41
N LEU A 50 -12.79 4.69 7.66
CA LEU A 50 -12.21 5.78 6.89
C LEU A 50 -13.24 6.38 5.92
N GLU A 51 -13.87 5.55 5.10
CA GLU A 51 -14.85 5.99 4.11
C GLU A 51 -16.01 6.76 4.77
N ARG A 52 -16.59 6.19 5.83
CA ARG A 52 -17.70 6.80 6.56
C ARG A 52 -17.31 8.14 7.18
N ARG A 53 -16.09 8.26 7.72
CA ARG A 53 -15.59 9.49 8.33
C ARG A 53 -15.29 10.55 7.28
N VAL A 54 -14.66 10.19 6.18
CA VAL A 54 -14.39 11.13 5.08
C VAL A 54 -15.71 11.67 4.50
N GLN A 55 -16.74 10.83 4.37
CA GLN A 55 -18.05 11.21 3.85
C GLN A 55 -18.91 12.04 4.82
N HIS A 56 -18.90 11.68 6.11
CA HIS A 56 -19.90 12.19 7.06
C HIS A 56 -19.32 12.70 8.39
N GLY A 57 -18.02 12.54 8.61
CA GLY A 57 -17.35 12.99 9.83
C GLY A 57 -17.20 14.51 9.87
N ASP A 58 -17.31 15.06 11.07
CA ASP A 58 -16.84 16.41 11.36
C ASP A 58 -15.30 16.44 11.38
N ASP A 59 -14.74 17.64 11.28
CA ASP A 59 -13.29 17.85 11.14
C ASP A 59 -12.53 17.23 12.33
N ASP A 60 -13.06 17.39 13.54
CA ASP A 60 -12.44 16.89 14.78
C ASP A 60 -12.41 15.36 14.82
N GLN A 61 -13.50 14.69 14.46
CA GLN A 61 -13.59 13.23 14.43
C GLN A 61 -12.72 12.61 13.36
N ILE A 62 -12.52 13.30 12.24
CA ILE A 62 -11.61 12.85 11.18
C ILE A 62 -10.17 12.94 11.69
N LEU A 63 -9.75 14.11 12.19
CA LEU A 63 -8.38 14.31 12.66
C LEU A 63 -8.02 13.40 13.84
N ALA A 64 -8.90 13.27 14.84
CA ALA A 64 -8.69 12.39 15.98
C ALA A 64 -8.59 10.91 15.58
N TRP A 65 -9.27 10.51 14.51
CA TRP A 65 -9.14 9.16 13.96
C TRP A 65 -7.81 8.98 13.24
N PHE A 66 -7.42 9.91 12.37
CA PHE A 66 -6.14 9.87 11.66
C PHE A 66 -4.94 9.87 12.62
N GLU A 67 -4.97 10.74 13.63
CA GLU A 67 -3.97 10.78 14.70
C GLU A 67 -3.86 9.42 15.39
N ARG A 68 -4.99 8.81 15.75
CA ARG A 68 -5.00 7.48 16.37
C ARG A 68 -4.41 6.43 15.45
N GLN A 69 -4.81 6.38 14.18
CA GLN A 69 -4.29 5.37 13.25
C GLN A 69 -2.78 5.51 13.08
N VAL A 70 -2.30 6.73 12.80
CA VAL A 70 -0.88 7.00 12.56
C VAL A 70 -0.01 6.73 13.80
N ILE A 71 -0.46 7.11 14.99
CA ILE A 71 0.33 6.89 16.23
C ILE A 71 0.28 5.41 16.66
N THR A 72 -0.90 4.79 16.67
CA THR A 72 -1.09 3.45 17.26
C THR A 72 -0.42 2.35 16.42
N TYR A 73 -0.38 2.50 15.09
CA TYR A 73 0.14 1.45 14.21
C TYR A 73 1.67 1.28 14.26
N SER A 74 2.40 2.27 14.79
CA SER A 74 3.86 2.23 14.93
C SER A 74 4.38 1.07 15.82
N GLN A 75 3.51 0.36 16.52
CA GLN A 75 3.86 -0.69 17.48
C GLN A 75 3.59 -2.12 17.01
N VAL A 76 3.02 -2.35 15.82
CA VAL A 76 2.46 -3.68 15.43
C VAL A 76 3.44 -4.56 14.63
N ALA A 77 4.67 -4.12 14.36
CA ALA A 77 5.64 -4.91 13.61
C ALA A 77 6.34 -5.98 14.48
N SER A 78 5.60 -7.00 14.94
CA SER A 78 6.19 -8.20 15.52
C SER A 78 6.77 -9.06 14.39
N GLY A 79 8.09 -9.10 14.26
CA GLY A 79 8.79 -9.90 13.26
C GLY A 79 8.37 -11.39 13.30
N GLY A 80 8.12 -11.97 12.13
CA GLY A 80 7.85 -13.41 11.95
C GLY A 80 6.39 -13.80 11.69
N ALA A 81 5.42 -12.88 11.83
CA ALA A 81 4.04 -13.15 11.41
C ALA A 81 3.85 -12.95 9.90
N ALA A 82 2.94 -13.72 9.29
CA ALA A 82 2.43 -13.40 7.96
C ALA A 82 1.69 -12.05 7.98
N MET A 83 1.91 -11.25 6.94
CA MET A 83 1.38 -9.89 6.82
C MET A 83 0.54 -9.76 5.55
N THR A 84 -0.54 -9.00 5.64
CA THR A 84 -1.29 -8.53 4.48
C THR A 84 -0.49 -7.51 3.68
N ARG A 85 -0.87 -7.31 2.41
CA ARG A 85 -0.38 -6.19 1.59
C ARG A 85 -0.64 -4.85 2.28
N GLY A 86 -1.81 -4.66 2.89
CA GLY A 86 -2.18 -3.44 3.61
C GLY A 86 -1.20 -3.11 4.74
N THR A 87 -0.86 -4.09 5.56
CA THR A 87 0.10 -3.94 6.65
C THR A 87 1.51 -3.63 6.14
N VAL A 88 1.96 -4.29 5.06
CA VAL A 88 3.27 -3.99 4.45
C VAL A 88 3.31 -2.58 3.85
N ASP A 89 2.27 -2.20 3.10
CA ASP A 89 2.18 -0.88 2.48
C ASP A 89 2.14 0.23 3.56
N GLU A 90 1.37 0.04 4.63
CA GLU A 90 1.31 0.98 5.75
C GLU A 90 2.64 1.06 6.50
N TYR A 91 3.30 -0.07 6.77
CA TYR A 91 4.64 -0.06 7.36
C TYR A 91 5.65 0.70 6.50
N GLU A 92 5.66 0.47 5.18
CA GLU A 92 6.52 1.21 4.25
C GLU A 92 6.24 2.72 4.27
N GLN A 93 4.97 3.13 4.36
CA GLN A 93 4.56 4.53 4.43
C GLN A 93 5.03 5.19 5.72
N LEU A 94 4.78 4.54 6.86
CA LEU A 94 5.15 5.05 8.17
C LEU A 94 6.68 5.08 8.38
N SER A 95 7.40 4.15 7.75
CA SER A 95 8.86 4.04 7.83
C SER A 95 9.59 4.97 6.85
N ASP A 96 8.89 5.62 5.93
CA ASP A 96 9.51 6.58 5.03
C ASP A 96 10.00 7.81 5.81
N HIS A 97 11.26 8.21 5.58
CA HIS A 97 11.88 9.36 6.23
C HIS A 97 11.07 10.67 6.15
N ASN A 98 10.30 10.89 5.08
CA ASN A 98 9.49 12.09 4.91
C ASN A 98 8.17 12.04 5.70
N PHE A 99 7.80 10.86 6.23
CA PHE A 99 6.54 10.71 6.94
C PHE A 99 6.50 11.49 8.25
N SER A 100 7.67 11.79 8.84
CA SER A 100 7.76 12.67 10.02
C SER A 100 7.15 14.06 9.77
N ALA A 101 7.46 14.68 8.63
CA ALA A 101 6.88 15.97 8.24
C ALA A 101 5.37 15.87 7.99
N ILE A 102 4.91 14.76 7.41
CA ILE A 102 3.49 14.49 7.18
C ILE A 102 2.75 14.34 8.51
N ALA A 103 3.34 13.61 9.47
CA ALA A 103 2.78 13.45 10.80
C ALA A 103 2.71 14.80 11.55
N GLU A 104 3.72 15.66 11.44
CA GLU A 104 3.70 17.01 12.03
C GLU A 104 2.69 17.95 11.37
N TRP A 105 2.46 17.79 10.06
CA TRP A 105 1.44 18.52 9.33
C TRP A 105 0.03 18.07 9.73
N LEU A 106 -0.18 16.74 9.75
CA LEU A 106 -1.44 16.05 10.01
C LEU A 106 -1.90 16.18 11.45
N ILE A 107 -0.98 15.93 12.40
CA ILE A 107 -1.22 16.00 13.84
C ILE A 107 -0.97 17.45 14.22
N PRO A 108 -2.02 18.28 14.31
CA PRO A 108 -1.85 19.64 14.74
C PRO A 108 -1.52 19.50 16.23
N ARG A 109 -0.24 19.59 16.60
CA ARG A 109 0.33 19.33 17.94
C ARG A 109 -0.41 19.96 19.16
N PHE A 110 -1.52 20.68 19.00
CA PHE A 110 -2.05 21.69 19.92
C PHE A 110 -3.57 21.87 19.80
N TRP A 111 -4.39 20.84 20.07
CA TRP A 111 -5.86 20.93 20.24
C TRP A 111 -6.30 21.96 21.33
N SER A 112 -5.36 22.67 21.96
CA SER A 112 -5.56 23.73 22.95
C SER A 112 -5.76 25.13 22.38
N ASP A 113 -5.35 25.41 21.13
CA ASP A 113 -5.46 26.76 20.55
C ASP A 113 -6.70 26.92 19.66
N SER A 114 -7.62 27.79 20.06
CA SER A 114 -8.85 28.10 19.30
C SER A 114 -8.59 28.73 17.93
N THR A 115 -7.39 29.25 17.71
CA THR A 115 -6.90 29.79 16.43
C THR A 115 -6.56 28.70 15.40
N ASN A 116 -6.52 27.42 15.79
CA ASN A 116 -6.14 26.31 14.91
C ASN A 116 -7.31 25.73 14.07
N SER A 117 -8.53 26.26 14.23
CA SER A 117 -9.73 25.71 13.56
C SER A 117 -9.70 25.86 12.02
N GLU A 118 -9.13 26.94 11.49
CA GLU A 118 -8.98 27.11 10.04
C GLU A 118 -7.95 26.14 9.46
N ARG A 119 -6.82 25.95 10.15
CA ARG A 119 -5.80 24.96 9.73
C ARG A 119 -6.39 23.55 9.76
N ALA A 120 -7.09 23.18 10.83
CA ALA A 120 -7.74 21.87 10.96
C ALA A 120 -8.70 21.61 9.79
N ARG A 121 -9.55 22.60 9.45
CA ARG A 121 -10.45 22.53 8.30
C ARG A 121 -9.69 22.38 6.98
N GLY A 122 -8.58 23.11 6.81
CA GLY A 122 -7.70 23.00 5.64
C GLY A 122 -7.12 21.59 5.48
N VAL A 123 -6.57 21.01 6.56
CA VAL A 123 -6.03 19.64 6.57
C VAL A 123 -7.14 18.64 6.23
N VAL A 124 -8.31 18.74 6.85
CA VAL A 124 -9.45 17.85 6.58
C VAL A 124 -9.94 17.98 5.13
N ALA A 125 -9.99 19.19 4.58
CA ALA A 125 -10.32 19.40 3.19
C ALA A 125 -9.35 18.67 2.25
N ARG A 126 -8.03 18.71 2.54
CA ARG A 126 -7.02 17.98 1.78
C ARG A 126 -7.12 16.46 1.94
N LEU A 127 -7.44 15.96 3.14
CA LEU A 127 -7.69 14.53 3.37
C LEU A 127 -8.89 14.04 2.55
N LYS A 128 -9.98 14.81 2.53
CA LYS A 128 -11.17 14.51 1.72
C LYS A 128 -10.82 14.56 0.22
N GLU A 129 -10.13 15.60 -0.23
CA GLU A 129 -9.68 15.71 -1.62
C GLU A 129 -8.82 14.51 -2.03
N ALA A 130 -7.82 14.15 -1.22
CA ALA A 130 -6.94 13.00 -1.48
C ALA A 130 -7.73 11.70 -1.62
N TYR A 131 -8.69 11.46 -0.73
CA TYR A 131 -9.53 10.26 -0.77
C TYR A 131 -10.38 10.21 -2.04
N TYR A 132 -11.09 11.29 -2.38
CA TYR A 132 -11.98 11.31 -3.55
C TYR A 132 -11.25 11.37 -4.90
N THR A 133 -10.06 11.96 -4.95
CA THR A 133 -9.24 12.04 -6.17
C THR A 133 -8.42 10.77 -6.42
N SER A 134 -8.43 9.82 -5.49
CA SER A 134 -7.75 8.52 -5.65
C SER A 134 -8.41 7.57 -6.65
N ALA A 135 -9.67 7.82 -7.01
CA ALA A 135 -10.35 7.05 -8.04
C ALA A 135 -9.82 7.43 -9.43
N VAL A 136 -9.19 6.47 -10.11
CA VAL A 136 -8.83 6.62 -11.52
C VAL A 136 -10.11 6.77 -12.35
N PRO A 137 -10.22 7.78 -13.24
CA PRO A 137 -11.42 7.97 -14.03
C PRO A 137 -11.76 6.74 -14.87
N LEU A 138 -13.06 6.39 -14.94
CA LEU A 138 -13.53 5.23 -15.70
C LEU A 138 -13.16 5.28 -17.20
N SER A 139 -12.91 6.47 -17.75
CA SER A 139 -12.48 6.65 -19.15
C SER A 139 -11.20 5.88 -19.47
N TRP A 140 -10.27 5.76 -18.51
CA TRP A 140 -9.01 5.02 -18.68
C TRP A 140 -9.22 3.50 -18.77
N PHE A 141 -10.31 3.00 -18.20
CA PHE A 141 -10.73 1.60 -18.31
C PHE A 141 -11.77 1.39 -19.42
N GLY A 142 -12.18 2.46 -20.11
CA GLY A 142 -13.20 2.42 -21.14
C GLY A 142 -12.76 1.69 -22.41
N TYR A 143 -11.44 1.62 -22.66
CA TYR A 143 -10.90 0.85 -23.76
C TYR A 143 -10.97 -0.65 -23.44
N LYS A 144 -11.92 -1.33 -24.08
CA LYS A 144 -12.02 -2.78 -24.08
C LYS A 144 -11.39 -3.30 -25.36
N PRO A 145 -10.26 -4.02 -25.31
CA PRO A 145 -9.76 -4.76 -26.46
C PRO A 145 -10.87 -5.68 -26.98
N GLU A 146 -10.93 -5.86 -28.30
CA GLU A 146 -11.96 -6.67 -28.97
C GLU A 146 -11.99 -8.13 -28.49
N SER A 147 -10.94 -8.59 -27.82
CA SER A 147 -10.90 -9.87 -27.11
C SER A 147 -10.16 -9.73 -25.78
N PHE A 148 -10.89 -9.57 -24.68
CA PHE A 148 -10.30 -9.92 -23.38
C PHE A 148 -10.14 -11.43 -23.33
N HIS A 149 -9.00 -11.89 -22.83
CA HIS A 149 -8.87 -13.29 -22.47
C HIS A 149 -9.94 -13.64 -21.41
N HIS A 150 -10.59 -14.79 -21.56
CA HIS A 150 -11.68 -15.26 -20.69
C HIS A 150 -11.28 -15.38 -19.21
N TRP A 151 -9.98 -15.37 -18.91
CA TRP A 151 -9.45 -15.44 -17.54
C TRP A 151 -9.39 -14.08 -16.84
N VAL A 152 -9.42 -12.96 -17.58
CA VAL A 152 -9.35 -11.61 -16.99
C VAL A 152 -10.69 -11.31 -16.31
N PRO A 153 -10.70 -10.91 -15.02
CA PRO A 153 -11.94 -10.55 -14.35
C PRO A 153 -12.70 -9.44 -15.07
N SER A 154 -14.03 -9.56 -15.13
CA SER A 154 -14.92 -8.57 -15.76
C SER A 154 -14.86 -7.18 -15.11
N SER A 155 -14.37 -7.10 -13.87
CA SER A 155 -14.16 -5.84 -13.15
C SER A 155 -12.82 -5.88 -12.44
N ILE A 156 -11.94 -4.97 -12.82
CA ILE A 156 -10.73 -4.63 -12.06
C ILE A 156 -11.14 -3.45 -11.20
N SER A 157 -11.21 -3.65 -9.89
CA SER A 157 -11.54 -2.55 -8.99
C SER A 157 -10.33 -1.62 -8.92
N PRO A 158 -10.45 -0.32 -9.24
CA PRO A 158 -9.35 0.60 -9.01
C PRO A 158 -9.01 0.58 -7.52
N ALA A 159 -7.72 0.42 -7.20
CA ALA A 159 -7.25 0.44 -5.84
C ALA A 159 -7.58 1.80 -5.21
N SER A 160 -8.53 1.83 -4.26
CA SER A 160 -8.79 3.01 -3.45
C SER A 160 -7.68 3.16 -2.39
N LEU A 161 -7.49 4.37 -1.85
CA LEU A 161 -6.59 4.55 -0.72
C LEU A 161 -7.14 3.83 0.52
N ARG A 162 -6.47 2.74 0.92
CA ARG A 162 -6.96 1.84 1.98
C ARG A 162 -6.41 2.18 3.38
N SER A 163 -5.29 2.87 3.49
CA SER A 163 -4.67 3.20 4.79
C SER A 163 -4.73 4.70 5.10
N ALA A 164 -4.77 5.03 6.40
CA ALA A 164 -4.71 6.41 6.86
C ALA A 164 -3.38 7.08 6.44
N ALA A 165 -2.28 6.33 6.52
CA ALA A 165 -0.96 6.81 6.12
C ALA A 165 -0.91 7.18 4.62
N ALA A 166 -1.50 6.37 3.73
CA ALA A 166 -1.57 6.67 2.30
C ALA A 166 -2.39 7.95 2.02
N VAL A 167 -3.56 8.10 2.65
CA VAL A 167 -4.39 9.30 2.50
C VAL A 167 -3.66 10.54 3.02
N ALA A 168 -2.98 10.45 4.16
CA ALA A 168 -2.20 11.56 4.71
C ALA A 168 -1.03 11.95 3.79
N TYR A 169 -0.34 10.97 3.21
CA TYR A 169 0.74 11.19 2.24
C TYR A 169 0.24 11.97 1.01
N TRP A 170 -0.87 11.53 0.42
CA TRP A 170 -1.49 12.20 -0.71
C TRP A 170 -1.99 13.60 -0.36
N ALA A 171 -2.67 13.75 0.78
CA ALA A 171 -3.20 15.03 1.22
C ALA A 171 -2.08 16.06 1.46
N HIS A 172 -0.98 15.66 2.09
CA HIS A 172 0.19 16.51 2.28
C HIS A 172 0.83 16.89 0.94
N PHE A 173 0.95 15.95 0.00
CA PHE A 173 1.41 16.25 -1.36
C PHE A 173 0.52 17.29 -2.04
N LEU A 174 -0.81 17.12 -1.99
CA LEU A 174 -1.77 18.07 -2.59
C LEU A 174 -1.69 19.47 -1.95
N ASP A 175 -1.40 19.54 -0.66
CA ASP A 175 -1.25 20.80 0.08
C ASP A 175 0.00 21.57 -0.34
N THR A 176 1.09 20.85 -0.61
CA THR A 176 2.42 21.42 -0.83
C THR A 176 2.84 21.50 -2.29
N ARG A 177 2.13 20.81 -3.21
CA ARG A 177 2.51 20.68 -4.63
C ARG A 177 2.70 22.02 -5.35
N ASP A 178 1.91 23.03 -5.04
CA ASP A 178 1.93 24.30 -5.78
C ASP A 178 3.21 25.12 -5.48
N ALA A 179 3.91 24.79 -4.38
CA ALA A 179 5.20 25.36 -4.01
C ALA A 179 6.40 24.52 -4.47
N MET A 180 6.16 23.33 -5.03
CA MET A 180 7.21 22.42 -5.48
C MET A 180 7.66 22.75 -6.90
N SER A 181 8.95 22.55 -7.19
CA SER A 181 9.42 22.49 -8.56
C SER A 181 8.89 21.23 -9.26
N PRO A 182 8.81 21.20 -10.61
CA PRO A 182 8.42 20.00 -11.35
C PRO A 182 9.24 18.76 -10.97
N GLU A 183 10.54 18.94 -10.71
CA GLU A 183 11.44 17.89 -10.23
C GLU A 183 10.97 17.31 -8.90
N GLN A 184 10.68 18.19 -7.94
CA GLN A 184 10.21 17.80 -6.62
C GLN A 184 8.85 17.10 -6.70
N ILE A 185 7.96 17.57 -7.56
CA ILE A 185 6.65 16.92 -7.81
C ILE A 185 6.85 15.49 -8.30
N LEU A 186 7.67 15.27 -9.33
CA LEU A 186 7.90 13.92 -9.87
C LEU A 186 8.54 12.98 -8.84
N ARG A 187 9.41 13.47 -7.96
CA ARG A 187 9.98 12.67 -6.85
C ARG A 187 8.93 12.25 -5.83
N HIS A 188 8.07 13.18 -5.42
CA HIS A 188 7.00 12.84 -4.47
C HIS A 188 6.00 11.87 -5.12
N LEU A 189 5.65 12.08 -6.39
CA LEU A 189 4.78 11.19 -7.14
C LEU A 189 5.38 9.80 -7.36
N SER A 190 6.71 9.67 -7.54
CA SER A 190 7.34 8.35 -7.64
C SER A 190 7.28 7.58 -6.32
N VAL A 191 7.45 8.25 -5.18
CA VAL A 191 7.23 7.66 -3.86
C VAL A 191 5.77 7.23 -3.70
N LEU A 192 4.81 8.09 -4.04
CA LEU A 192 3.37 7.77 -3.96
C LEU A 192 2.96 6.64 -4.91
N ALA A 193 3.61 6.52 -6.07
CA ALA A 193 3.39 5.46 -7.05
C ALA A 193 3.79 4.06 -6.55
N ARG A 194 4.50 3.97 -5.42
CA ARG A 194 4.73 2.71 -4.71
C ARG A 194 3.41 2.03 -4.38
N TRP A 195 2.46 2.81 -3.85
CA TRP A 195 1.19 2.31 -3.31
C TRP A 195 0.00 2.64 -4.22
N SER A 196 0.08 3.72 -4.99
CA SER A 196 -1.03 4.22 -5.83
C SER A 196 -0.53 4.69 -7.20
N PRO A 197 0.04 3.79 -8.04
CA PRO A 197 0.67 4.17 -9.30
C PRO A 197 -0.29 4.82 -10.29
N ALA A 198 -1.56 4.41 -10.30
CA ALA A 198 -2.54 4.98 -11.21
C ALA A 198 -2.91 6.42 -10.84
N GLN A 199 -3.06 6.74 -9.55
CA GLN A 199 -3.27 8.11 -9.08
C GLN A 199 -2.04 8.98 -9.35
N ALA A 200 -0.83 8.45 -9.13
CA ALA A 200 0.42 9.13 -9.48
C ALA A 200 0.47 9.45 -10.97
N PHE A 201 0.11 8.49 -11.83
CA PHE A 201 0.04 8.72 -13.26
C PHE A 201 -0.90 9.87 -13.63
N MET A 202 -2.10 9.96 -13.04
CA MET A 202 -3.04 11.06 -13.32
C MET A 202 -2.38 12.42 -13.06
N HIS A 203 -1.71 12.56 -11.91
CA HIS A 203 -0.99 13.79 -11.59
C HIS A 203 0.21 14.03 -12.49
N VAL A 204 0.98 13.00 -12.85
CA VAL A 204 2.12 13.12 -13.77
C VAL A 204 1.65 13.56 -15.16
N SER A 205 0.53 13.02 -15.65
CA SER A 205 -0.09 13.39 -16.92
C SER A 205 -0.61 14.83 -16.91
N ASP A 206 -1.27 15.25 -15.83
CA ASP A 206 -1.74 16.63 -15.69
C ASP A 206 -0.59 17.63 -15.60
N ASN A 207 0.50 17.25 -14.92
CA ASN A 207 1.72 18.04 -14.95
C ASN A 207 2.21 18.16 -16.39
N LEU A 208 2.30 17.04 -17.13
CA LEU A 208 2.82 17.03 -18.52
C LEU A 208 2.07 18.05 -19.37
N LYS A 209 0.74 18.06 -19.30
CA LYS A 209 -0.09 19.03 -20.02
C LYS A 209 0.24 20.48 -19.67
N LYS A 210 0.61 20.78 -18.42
CA LYS A 210 0.88 22.15 -17.93
C LYS A 210 2.29 22.64 -18.19
N HIS A 211 3.28 21.75 -18.06
CA HIS A 211 4.69 22.13 -17.97
C HIS A 211 5.57 21.52 -19.05
N SER A 212 5.03 20.70 -19.96
CA SER A 212 5.83 20.13 -21.03
C SER A 212 6.47 21.28 -21.82
N PRO A 213 7.81 21.39 -21.85
CA PRO A 213 8.45 22.19 -22.87
C PRO A 213 8.02 21.52 -24.17
N GLN A 214 7.18 22.20 -24.95
CA GLN A 214 6.73 21.76 -26.27
C GLN A 214 7.89 21.05 -26.95
N PHE A 215 7.64 19.87 -27.52
CA PHE A 215 8.59 18.99 -28.19
C PHE A 215 9.53 19.78 -29.11
N ASN A 216 10.57 20.38 -28.52
CA ASN A 216 11.43 21.32 -29.20
C ASN A 216 12.45 20.49 -29.95
N GLY A 217 11.99 19.87 -31.05
CA GLY A 217 12.66 19.50 -32.31
C GLY A 217 14.00 18.79 -32.31
N ALA A 218 14.70 18.63 -31.19
CA ALA A 218 15.97 17.94 -31.12
C ALA A 218 15.68 16.45 -30.93
N GLN A 219 16.11 15.62 -31.87
CA GLN A 219 16.12 14.16 -31.74
C GLN A 219 16.69 13.77 -30.38
N ARG A 220 15.82 13.28 -29.50
CA ARG A 220 16.20 12.86 -28.16
C ARG A 220 16.71 11.42 -28.26
N HIS A 221 18.02 11.25 -28.28
CA HIS A 221 18.61 9.92 -28.11
C HIS A 221 18.49 9.51 -26.64
N TYR A 222 17.55 8.62 -26.34
CA TYR A 222 17.44 7.99 -25.04
C TYR A 222 18.42 6.81 -24.99
N CYS A 223 19.48 6.91 -24.19
CA CYS A 223 20.34 5.76 -23.93
C CYS A 223 19.69 4.81 -22.92
N LEU A 224 20.06 3.52 -22.97
CA LEU A 224 19.52 2.51 -22.05
C LEU A 224 19.69 2.88 -20.58
N SER A 225 20.81 3.53 -20.23
CA SER A 225 21.04 3.96 -18.85
C SER A 225 19.94 4.91 -18.38
N ASN A 226 19.60 5.95 -19.16
CA ASN A 226 18.54 6.91 -18.85
C ASN A 226 17.17 6.24 -18.65
N LEU A 227 16.83 5.28 -19.52
CA LEU A 227 15.59 4.50 -19.41
C LEU A 227 15.56 3.70 -18.10
N MET A 228 16.65 2.99 -17.79
CA MET A 228 16.78 2.24 -16.54
C MET A 228 16.69 3.16 -15.32
N GLN A 229 17.31 4.35 -15.35
CA GLN A 229 17.22 5.29 -14.23
C GLN A 229 15.78 5.77 -13.99
N SER A 230 15.03 6.06 -15.06
CA SER A 230 13.63 6.45 -14.94
C SER A 230 12.79 5.30 -14.39
N ILE A 231 12.95 4.08 -14.91
CA ILE A 231 12.26 2.90 -14.37
C ILE A 231 12.60 2.68 -12.89
N GLU A 232 13.86 2.80 -12.50
CA GLU A 232 14.29 2.64 -11.11
C GLU A 232 13.63 3.65 -10.17
N LEU A 233 13.44 4.90 -10.63
CA LEU A 233 12.72 5.92 -9.88
C LEU A 233 11.28 5.48 -9.58
N TRP A 234 10.58 4.94 -10.58
CA TRP A 234 9.16 4.54 -10.47
C TRP A 234 8.95 3.16 -9.85
N LEU A 235 9.96 2.30 -9.90
CA LEU A 235 10.04 1.07 -9.10
C LEU A 235 10.55 1.31 -7.68
N CYS A 236 11.04 2.53 -7.41
CA CYS A 236 11.52 2.98 -6.12
C CYS A 236 12.68 2.15 -5.55
N PHE A 237 13.59 1.72 -6.40
CA PHE A 237 14.86 1.18 -5.93
C PHE A 237 15.59 2.27 -5.14
N ARG A 238 15.71 2.08 -3.83
CA ARG A 238 16.53 2.95 -2.99
C ARG A 238 17.96 2.78 -3.47
N ARG A 239 18.47 3.76 -4.23
CA ARG A 239 19.89 3.82 -4.55
C ARG A 239 20.64 4.09 -3.25
N SER A 240 21.10 3.03 -2.61
CA SER A 240 22.25 3.20 -1.74
C SER A 240 23.39 3.67 -2.65
N PRO A 241 24.06 4.79 -2.32
CA PRO A 241 25.16 5.31 -3.13
C PRO A 241 26.28 4.28 -3.35
N ASP A 242 26.35 3.26 -2.49
CA ASP A 242 27.36 2.21 -2.52
C ASP A 242 26.86 0.87 -3.08
N ALA A 243 25.56 0.71 -3.35
CA ALA A 243 25.03 -0.55 -3.88
C ALA A 243 25.07 -0.57 -5.41
N VAL A 244 25.69 -1.62 -5.96
CA VAL A 244 25.57 -1.93 -7.39
C VAL A 244 24.08 -2.14 -7.70
N PRO A 245 23.50 -1.45 -8.69
CA PRO A 245 22.11 -1.67 -9.09
C PRO A 245 21.92 -3.14 -9.48
N VAL A 246 21.24 -3.90 -8.63
CA VAL A 246 20.83 -5.25 -8.99
C VAL A 246 19.59 -5.10 -9.87
N HIS A 247 19.80 -4.97 -11.17
CA HIS A 247 18.70 -4.91 -12.13
C HIS A 247 17.98 -6.26 -12.15
N ASP A 248 16.83 -6.32 -11.52
CA ASP A 248 15.95 -7.48 -11.61
C ASP A 248 15.37 -7.62 -13.04
N HIS A 249 14.76 -8.78 -13.29
CA HIS A 249 14.17 -9.09 -14.58
C HIS A 249 12.98 -8.17 -14.93
N VAL A 250 12.27 -7.67 -13.92
CA VAL A 250 11.14 -6.74 -14.07
C VAL A 250 11.63 -5.39 -14.60
N SER A 251 12.68 -4.82 -14.00
CA SER A 251 13.25 -3.53 -14.36
C SER A 251 13.77 -3.51 -15.79
N ARG A 252 14.50 -4.57 -16.19
CA ARG A 252 15.01 -4.69 -17.57
C ARG A 252 13.89 -4.77 -18.60
N ARG A 253 12.82 -5.49 -18.26
CA ARG A 253 11.63 -5.59 -19.12
C ARG A 253 10.92 -4.24 -19.24
N MET A 254 10.70 -3.58 -18.11
CA MET A 254 10.10 -2.24 -18.08
C MET A 254 10.90 -1.24 -18.92
N ALA A 255 12.24 -1.33 -18.94
CA ALA A 255 13.05 -0.46 -19.79
C ALA A 255 12.85 -0.73 -21.29
N GLY A 256 12.68 -1.99 -21.69
CA GLY A 256 12.34 -2.36 -23.07
C GLY A 256 10.93 -1.90 -23.48
N ASP A 257 9.98 -2.05 -22.58
CA ASP A 257 8.59 -1.62 -22.74
C ASP A 257 8.49 -0.08 -22.80
N LEU A 258 9.27 0.61 -21.95
CA LEU A 258 9.44 2.06 -21.95
C LEU A 258 10.05 2.54 -23.27
N HIS A 259 11.11 1.87 -23.76
CA HIS A 259 11.72 2.21 -25.04
C HIS A 259 10.69 2.12 -26.19
N SER A 260 9.92 1.04 -26.21
CA SER A 260 8.85 0.83 -27.20
C SER A 260 7.80 1.95 -27.12
N PHE A 261 7.38 2.33 -25.91
CA PHE A 261 6.43 3.43 -25.72
C PHE A 261 6.98 4.77 -26.21
N MET A 262 8.21 5.11 -25.85
CA MET A 262 8.83 6.36 -26.25
C MET A 262 8.98 6.45 -27.77
N HIS A 263 9.21 5.31 -28.45
CA HIS A 263 9.20 5.23 -29.90
C HIS A 263 7.82 5.54 -30.48
N GLU A 264 6.75 4.92 -29.96
CA GLU A 264 5.37 5.21 -30.37
C GLU A 264 5.02 6.69 -30.19
N LEU A 265 5.37 7.26 -29.04
CA LEU A 265 5.17 8.69 -28.77
C LEU A 265 5.92 9.60 -29.76
N THR A 266 7.12 9.20 -30.19
CA THR A 266 7.91 9.97 -31.15
C THR A 266 7.32 9.88 -32.56
N LEU A 267 6.74 8.74 -32.94
CA LEU A 267 6.05 8.58 -34.22
C LEU A 267 4.78 9.46 -34.30
N MET A 268 4.08 9.65 -33.19
CA MET A 268 2.89 10.50 -33.10
C MET A 268 3.21 12.00 -33.22
N ASP A 269 4.38 12.45 -32.76
CA ASP A 269 4.83 13.86 -32.80
C ASP A 269 5.13 14.35 -34.24
N GLY A 270 5.39 13.43 -35.18
CA GLY A 270 5.76 13.76 -36.56
C GLY A 270 4.60 14.19 -37.48
N SER A 271 3.35 14.28 -37.00
CA SER A 271 2.21 14.67 -37.83
C SER A 271 1.89 16.18 -37.70
N ASP A 272 1.95 16.91 -38.82
CA ASP A 272 1.81 18.37 -38.92
C ASP A 272 0.60 19.00 -38.16
N ASP A 273 0.93 19.70 -37.08
CA ASP A 273 0.57 21.07 -36.68
C ASP A 273 -0.89 21.55 -36.48
N ARG A 274 -1.94 20.72 -36.42
CA ARG A 274 -3.29 21.24 -36.03
C ARG A 274 -4.13 20.49 -35.03
N GLU A 275 -3.68 19.36 -34.52
CA GLU A 275 -4.32 18.75 -33.35
C GLU A 275 -3.26 18.24 -32.39
N ILE A 276 -2.69 19.13 -31.58
CA ILE A 276 -2.15 18.78 -30.25
C ILE A 276 -3.35 18.43 -29.31
N HIS A 277 -4.34 17.72 -29.85
CA HIS A 277 -5.32 16.88 -29.18
C HIS A 277 -4.85 15.41 -29.17
N VAL A 278 -3.69 15.11 -29.77
CA VAL A 278 -3.07 13.78 -30.01
C VAL A 278 -2.47 13.10 -28.76
N TYR A 279 -2.79 13.59 -27.56
CA TYR A 279 -2.88 12.73 -26.39
C TYR A 279 -4.35 12.43 -26.12
N SER A 280 -5.02 11.80 -27.08
CA SER A 280 -6.36 11.32 -26.77
C SER A 280 -6.21 10.31 -25.63
N GLU A 281 -6.91 10.53 -24.52
CA GLU A 281 -6.94 9.57 -23.40
C GLU A 281 -7.28 8.16 -23.90
N SER A 282 -7.96 8.08 -25.04
CA SER A 282 -8.25 6.85 -25.79
C SER A 282 -7.02 6.12 -26.32
N GLU A 283 -6.09 6.79 -27.03
CA GLU A 283 -4.90 6.13 -27.60
C GLU A 283 -3.92 5.69 -26.51
N MET A 284 -3.63 6.59 -25.56
CA MET A 284 -2.77 6.25 -24.43
C MET A 284 -3.43 5.16 -23.57
N GLY A 285 -4.73 5.25 -23.31
CA GLY A 285 -5.49 4.20 -22.64
C GLY A 285 -5.42 2.86 -23.37
N GLY A 286 -5.53 2.86 -24.71
CA GLY A 286 -5.42 1.65 -25.53
C GLY A 286 -4.04 0.99 -25.42
N TRP A 287 -2.98 1.78 -25.51
CA TRP A 287 -1.62 1.29 -25.32
C TRP A 287 -1.39 0.75 -23.90
N MET A 288 -1.82 1.49 -22.87
CA MET A 288 -1.65 1.09 -21.48
C MET A 288 -2.39 -0.21 -21.18
N ASN A 289 -3.59 -0.39 -21.72
CA ASN A 289 -4.35 -1.62 -21.57
C ASN A 289 -3.69 -2.80 -22.31
N SER A 290 -3.15 -2.57 -23.51
CA SER A 290 -2.38 -3.60 -24.23
C SER A 290 -1.15 -4.05 -23.43
N MET A 291 -0.38 -3.08 -22.89
CA MET A 291 0.76 -3.36 -22.03
C MET A 291 0.35 -4.11 -20.75
N ALA A 292 -0.70 -3.64 -20.09
CA ALA A 292 -1.21 -4.24 -18.87
C ALA A 292 -1.56 -5.71 -19.09
N LEU A 293 -2.25 -6.03 -20.19
CA LEU A 293 -2.62 -7.41 -20.53
C LEU A 293 -1.40 -8.29 -20.84
N GLN A 294 -0.41 -7.76 -21.57
CA GLN A 294 0.82 -8.50 -21.86
C GLN A 294 1.63 -8.78 -20.59
N ALA A 295 1.71 -7.81 -19.67
CA ALA A 295 2.35 -7.99 -18.37
C ALA A 295 1.57 -8.99 -17.51
N ALA A 296 0.24 -8.86 -17.45
CA ALA A 296 -0.64 -9.74 -16.70
C ALA A 296 -0.55 -11.20 -17.15
N GLU A 297 -0.56 -11.48 -18.46
CA GLU A 297 -0.43 -12.86 -18.96
C GLU A 297 0.90 -13.51 -18.52
N ARG A 298 1.99 -12.73 -18.49
CA ARG A 298 3.29 -13.22 -18.02
C ARG A 298 3.26 -13.50 -16.51
N PHE A 299 2.78 -12.54 -15.71
CA PHE A 299 2.63 -12.73 -14.26
C PHE A 299 1.76 -13.95 -13.95
N ARG A 300 0.67 -14.14 -14.70
CA ARG A 300 -0.23 -15.30 -14.57
C ARG A 300 0.52 -16.61 -14.78
N GLN A 301 1.29 -16.72 -15.87
CA GLN A 301 2.09 -17.91 -16.17
C GLN A 301 3.14 -18.18 -15.09
N ASP A 302 3.89 -17.15 -14.69
CA ASP A 302 4.94 -17.23 -13.68
C ASP A 302 4.37 -17.67 -12.33
N TYR A 303 3.26 -17.08 -11.88
CA TYR A 303 2.60 -17.40 -10.62
C TYR A 303 2.00 -18.82 -10.62
N LEU A 304 1.30 -19.23 -11.67
CA LEU A 304 0.75 -20.59 -11.75
C LEU A 304 1.87 -21.63 -11.68
N ALA A 305 2.94 -21.46 -12.46
CA ALA A 305 4.06 -22.39 -12.45
C ALA A 305 4.71 -22.48 -11.06
N LYS A 306 4.92 -21.32 -10.43
CA LYS A 306 5.57 -21.18 -9.13
C LYS A 306 4.76 -21.79 -7.98
N TYR A 307 3.48 -21.45 -7.85
CA TYR A 307 2.64 -21.89 -6.73
C TYR A 307 2.08 -23.31 -6.91
N ARG A 308 2.03 -23.84 -8.13
CA ARG A 308 1.82 -25.29 -8.33
C ARG A 308 3.01 -26.09 -7.79
N LYS A 309 4.23 -25.63 -8.06
CA LYS A 309 5.46 -26.28 -7.55
C LYS A 309 5.58 -26.15 -6.02
N ARG A 310 5.15 -25.03 -5.43
CA ARG A 310 5.25 -24.74 -3.99
C ARG A 310 3.99 -25.04 -3.17
N ARG A 311 3.05 -25.83 -3.70
CA ARG A 311 1.79 -26.13 -3.02
C ARG A 311 2.02 -26.70 -1.61
N ASN A 312 2.93 -27.64 -1.46
CA ASN A 312 3.18 -28.28 -0.16
C ASN A 312 3.80 -27.30 0.84
N CYS A 313 4.78 -26.50 0.42
CA CYS A 313 5.36 -25.43 1.23
C CYS A 313 4.25 -24.46 1.69
N PHE A 314 3.35 -24.08 0.78
CA PHE A 314 2.22 -23.19 1.08
C PHE A 314 1.25 -23.84 2.08
N SER A 315 0.80 -25.07 1.83
CA SER A 315 -0.07 -25.80 2.76
C SER A 315 0.56 -25.93 4.14
N SER A 316 1.86 -26.22 4.21
CA SER A 316 2.59 -26.36 5.46
C SER A 316 2.68 -25.03 6.21
N ALA A 317 3.04 -23.96 5.50
CA ALA A 317 3.20 -22.63 6.09
C ALA A 317 1.88 -22.00 6.56
N TYR A 318 0.79 -22.23 5.84
CA TYR A 318 -0.46 -21.51 6.07
C TYR A 318 -1.53 -22.33 6.80
N PHE A 319 -1.51 -23.65 6.66
CA PHE A 319 -2.65 -24.51 7.02
C PHE A 319 -2.32 -25.75 7.85
N SER A 320 -1.05 -26.07 8.16
CA SER A 320 -0.69 -27.35 8.81
C SER A 320 -1.41 -27.62 10.12
N ASP A 321 -1.72 -26.57 10.89
CA ASP A 321 -2.47 -26.69 12.15
C ASP A 321 -3.98 -26.52 11.98
N LEU A 322 -4.42 -26.09 10.79
CA LEU A 322 -5.80 -25.79 10.47
C LEU A 322 -6.51 -26.94 9.76
N VAL A 323 -5.80 -27.98 9.30
CA VAL A 323 -6.39 -29.15 8.64
C VAL A 323 -6.31 -30.41 9.51
N SER A 324 -7.23 -31.33 9.28
CA SER A 324 -7.35 -32.58 10.06
C SER A 324 -6.33 -33.67 9.68
N TRP A 325 -5.64 -33.52 8.55
CA TRP A 325 -4.64 -34.46 8.05
C TRP A 325 -3.21 -33.93 8.25
N GLN A 326 -2.22 -34.82 8.19
CA GLN A 326 -0.82 -34.44 8.36
C GLN A 326 -0.30 -33.83 7.06
N VAL A 327 0.00 -32.52 7.08
CA VAL A 327 0.65 -31.87 5.94
C VAL A 327 2.09 -32.40 5.82
N PRO A 328 2.55 -32.80 4.62
CA PRO A 328 3.94 -33.17 4.40
C PRO A 328 4.86 -32.05 4.89
N SER A 329 5.70 -32.35 5.88
CA SER A 329 6.77 -31.45 6.29
C SER A 329 7.84 -31.51 5.22
N GLU A 330 8.11 -30.41 4.55
CA GLU A 330 9.32 -30.30 3.74
C GLU A 330 10.52 -30.00 4.64
N GLU A 331 11.72 -30.40 4.22
CA GLU A 331 12.97 -30.11 4.94
C GLU A 331 13.33 -28.62 4.90
N GLU A 332 12.70 -27.84 4.02
CA GLU A 332 12.91 -26.41 3.90
C GLU A 332 12.36 -25.64 5.10
N VAL A 333 13.13 -24.66 5.57
CA VAL A 333 12.74 -23.77 6.66
C VAL A 333 11.52 -22.97 6.21
N VAL A 334 10.39 -23.17 6.91
CA VAL A 334 9.16 -22.44 6.62
C VAL A 334 9.36 -20.95 6.88
N HIS A 335 9.27 -20.14 5.83
CA HIS A 335 9.36 -18.69 5.91
C HIS A 335 8.18 -18.02 5.18
N PHE A 336 7.90 -16.79 5.58
CA PHE A 336 6.97 -15.92 4.87
C PHE A 336 7.77 -14.96 3.97
N PRO A 337 7.29 -14.57 2.78
CA PRO A 337 6.30 -15.29 1.98
C PRO A 337 6.91 -16.56 1.35
N VAL A 338 6.11 -17.60 1.13
CA VAL A 338 6.53 -18.91 0.59
C VAL A 338 7.03 -18.82 -0.85
N GLY A 339 6.66 -17.80 -1.60
CA GLY A 339 7.04 -17.58 -2.98
C GLY A 339 8.44 -16.99 -3.11
N GLN A 340 9.11 -16.53 -2.07
CA GLN A 340 10.49 -16.07 -2.18
C GLN A 340 11.47 -17.21 -1.91
N ASP A 341 12.67 -17.19 -2.48
CA ASP A 341 13.73 -18.16 -2.11
C ASP A 341 14.41 -17.78 -0.78
N LEU A 342 14.28 -16.51 -0.41
CA LEU A 342 14.84 -15.93 0.81
C LEU A 342 13.68 -15.44 1.68
N GLY A 343 13.85 -15.51 3.00
CA GLY A 343 12.87 -15.03 3.96
C GLY A 343 12.58 -13.52 3.84
N PHE A 344 11.48 -13.11 4.45
CA PHE A 344 11.04 -11.72 4.55
C PHE A 344 11.90 -10.90 5.51
N GLU A 345 12.49 -9.81 5.01
CA GLU A 345 13.13 -8.77 5.80
C GLU A 345 12.40 -7.44 5.60
N LEU A 346 11.77 -6.93 6.67
CA LEU A 346 11.09 -5.62 6.69
C LEU A 346 12.07 -4.47 6.41
N ASP A 347 13.35 -4.66 6.74
CA ASP A 347 14.40 -3.66 6.60
C ASP A 347 14.88 -3.47 5.15
N GLY A 348 14.29 -4.18 4.19
CA GLY A 348 14.45 -3.96 2.75
C GLY A 348 13.26 -3.25 2.09
N PRO A 349 12.81 -2.06 2.57
CA PRO A 349 11.64 -1.39 2.03
C PRO A 349 11.84 -1.03 0.54
N GLY A 350 10.78 -1.17 -0.26
CA GLY A 350 10.81 -0.83 -1.68
C GLY A 350 11.16 -1.98 -2.63
N ARG A 351 11.21 -3.24 -2.16
CA ARG A 351 11.29 -4.40 -3.07
C ARG A 351 9.94 -4.64 -3.72
N TYR A 352 9.73 -4.08 -4.91
CA TYR A 352 8.51 -4.25 -5.70
C TYR A 352 8.04 -5.71 -5.79
N ALA A 353 8.94 -6.63 -6.14
CA ALA A 353 8.65 -8.07 -6.25
C ALA A 353 8.19 -8.72 -4.93
N LEU A 354 8.63 -8.20 -3.79
CA LEU A 354 8.23 -8.71 -2.48
C LEU A 354 6.77 -8.39 -2.21
N ARG A 355 6.33 -7.15 -2.46
CA ARG A 355 4.93 -6.74 -2.28
C ARG A 355 3.98 -7.55 -3.17
N GLN A 356 4.36 -7.77 -4.42
CA GLN A 356 3.62 -8.63 -5.34
C GLN A 356 3.45 -10.05 -4.76
N THR A 357 4.52 -10.62 -4.20
CA THR A 357 4.46 -11.97 -3.60
C THR A 357 3.59 -12.01 -2.36
N VAL A 358 3.77 -11.05 -1.43
CA VAL A 358 2.94 -10.93 -0.21
C VAL A 358 1.47 -10.80 -0.57
N TRP A 359 1.17 -9.96 -1.55
CA TRP A 359 -0.20 -9.74 -1.98
C TRP A 359 -0.84 -10.99 -2.56
N LEU A 360 -0.14 -11.68 -3.46
CA LEU A 360 -0.63 -12.93 -4.03
C LEU A 360 -0.90 -13.99 -2.96
N GLU A 361 0.02 -14.17 -2.01
CA GLU A 361 -0.16 -15.14 -0.92
C GLU A 361 -1.28 -14.78 0.03
N GLU A 362 -1.42 -13.49 0.37
CA GLU A 362 -2.55 -13.00 1.15
C GLU A 362 -3.87 -13.39 0.49
N GLN A 363 -4.04 -13.05 -0.78
CA GLN A 363 -5.26 -13.32 -1.52
C GLN A 363 -5.51 -14.81 -1.68
N LEU A 364 -4.46 -15.60 -1.93
CA LEU A 364 -4.56 -17.05 -2.06
C LEU A 364 -4.97 -17.71 -0.75
N ALA A 365 -4.32 -17.35 0.37
CA ALA A 365 -4.62 -17.91 1.69
C ALA A 365 -6.04 -17.54 2.14
N ARG A 366 -6.47 -16.29 1.91
CA ARG A 366 -7.85 -15.86 2.18
C ARG A 366 -8.84 -16.65 1.34
N ARG A 367 -8.60 -16.80 0.04
CA ARG A 367 -9.52 -17.51 -0.85
C ARG A 367 -9.63 -19.00 -0.53
N VAL A 368 -8.51 -19.67 -0.23
CA VAL A 368 -8.53 -21.07 0.24
C VAL A 368 -9.32 -21.18 1.54
N THR A 369 -9.14 -20.25 2.48
CA THR A 369 -9.88 -20.22 3.75
C THR A 369 -11.38 -20.05 3.53
N GLU A 370 -11.80 -19.17 2.61
CA GLU A 370 -13.21 -18.99 2.25
C GLU A 370 -13.83 -20.26 1.66
N LEU A 371 -13.15 -20.91 0.72
CA LEU A 371 -13.60 -22.16 0.12
C LEU A 371 -13.69 -23.30 1.15
N LEU A 372 -12.77 -23.34 2.11
CA LEU A 372 -12.83 -24.29 3.23
C LEU A 372 -14.02 -24.01 4.15
N ILE A 373 -14.29 -22.75 4.48
CA ILE A 373 -15.47 -22.35 5.26
C ILE A 373 -16.76 -22.76 4.53
N GLU A 374 -16.85 -22.50 3.22
CA GLU A 374 -17.98 -22.89 2.39
C GLU A 374 -18.16 -24.42 2.37
N ARG A 375 -17.05 -25.16 2.28
CA ARG A 375 -17.07 -26.61 2.34
C ARG A 375 -17.58 -27.11 3.69
N GLU A 376 -17.13 -26.56 4.82
CA GLU A 376 -17.62 -26.94 6.15
C GLU A 376 -19.13 -26.70 6.31
N THR A 377 -19.65 -25.61 5.76
CA THR A 377 -21.10 -25.33 5.81
C THR A 377 -21.94 -26.33 5.00
N ALA A 378 -21.34 -27.00 4.01
CA ALA A 378 -22.05 -27.93 3.11
C ALA A 378 -21.97 -29.41 3.56
N VAL A 379 -21.11 -29.78 4.52
CA VAL A 379 -20.80 -31.19 4.81
C VAL A 379 -21.79 -31.88 5.77
N ASP A 380 -22.74 -31.18 6.40
CA ASP A 380 -23.61 -31.76 7.45
C ASP A 380 -24.98 -32.32 6.99
N GLU A 381 -25.21 -32.54 5.69
CA GLU A 381 -26.53 -33.04 5.22
C GLU A 381 -26.90 -34.47 5.68
N HIS A 382 -25.97 -35.25 6.24
CA HIS A 382 -26.17 -36.69 6.53
C HIS A 382 -26.36 -37.03 8.01
N LEU A 383 -26.21 -36.07 8.91
CA LEU A 383 -26.56 -36.21 10.32
C LEU A 383 -27.77 -35.31 10.56
N ASN A 384 -28.78 -35.75 11.31
CA ASN A 384 -30.01 -34.98 11.59
C ASN A 384 -29.79 -33.68 12.41
N GLU A 385 -28.58 -33.12 12.37
CA GLU A 385 -28.20 -31.87 13.01
C GLU A 385 -28.35 -30.71 11.99
N ILE A 386 -28.74 -29.55 12.50
CA ILE A 386 -28.87 -28.34 11.69
C ILE A 386 -27.47 -27.97 11.18
N PRO A 387 -27.24 -27.84 9.85
CA PRO A 387 -25.94 -27.48 9.32
C PRO A 387 -25.44 -26.17 9.95
N PRO A 388 -24.14 -26.08 10.29
CA PRO A 388 -23.59 -24.86 10.88
C PRO A 388 -23.72 -23.72 9.87
N THR A 389 -24.12 -22.54 10.33
CA THR A 389 -24.12 -21.35 9.49
C THR A 389 -22.67 -20.91 9.19
N ARG A 390 -22.47 -20.13 8.13
CA ARG A 390 -21.16 -19.54 7.81
C ARG A 390 -20.57 -18.79 9.01
N ASP A 391 -21.39 -18.05 9.74
CA ASP A 391 -20.99 -17.32 10.94
C ASP A 391 -20.63 -18.24 12.13
N ASP A 392 -21.24 -19.43 12.23
CA ASP A 392 -20.83 -20.43 13.23
C ASP A 392 -19.44 -20.95 12.92
N VAL A 393 -19.15 -21.28 11.65
CA VAL A 393 -17.83 -21.75 11.22
C VAL A 393 -16.78 -20.67 11.42
N ILE A 394 -17.06 -19.43 11.00
CA ILE A 394 -16.15 -18.29 11.21
C ILE A 394 -15.90 -18.08 12.72
N ARG A 395 -16.92 -18.09 13.57
CA ARG A 395 -16.73 -17.95 15.02
C ARG A 395 -15.87 -19.06 15.62
N ARG A 396 -16.00 -20.30 15.15
CA ARG A 396 -15.15 -21.42 15.60
C ARG A 396 -13.72 -21.28 15.08
N PHE A 397 -13.56 -20.88 13.82
CA PHE A 397 -12.27 -20.65 13.17
C PHE A 397 -11.47 -19.53 13.84
N LEU A 398 -12.15 -18.42 14.18
CA LEU A 398 -11.59 -17.24 14.85
C LEU A 398 -11.46 -17.43 16.36
N GLY A 399 -12.30 -18.27 16.96
CA GLY A 399 -12.23 -18.58 18.38
C GLY A 399 -10.89 -19.24 18.72
N GLN A 400 -10.36 -18.96 19.92
CA GLN A 400 -9.15 -19.62 20.47
C GLN A 400 -9.37 -21.11 20.79
N GLN A 401 -10.28 -21.80 20.11
CA GLN A 401 -10.34 -23.25 20.16
C GLN A 401 -9.08 -23.79 19.49
N LYS A 402 -8.04 -24.04 20.30
CA LYS A 402 -6.78 -24.66 19.87
C LYS A 402 -7.00 -25.97 19.09
N SER A 403 -8.19 -26.55 19.18
CA SER A 403 -8.60 -27.79 18.51
C SER A 403 -9.34 -27.60 17.18
N PHE A 404 -9.69 -26.37 16.75
CA PHE A 404 -10.41 -26.19 15.50
C PHE A 404 -9.55 -26.61 14.31
N ARG A 405 -10.09 -27.52 13.49
CA ARG A 405 -9.49 -27.98 12.23
C ARG A 405 -10.58 -28.18 11.19
N PHE A 406 -10.30 -27.78 9.95
CA PHE A 406 -11.10 -28.11 8.79
C PHE A 406 -11.09 -29.63 8.57
N ARG A 407 -12.28 -30.19 8.35
CA ARG A 407 -12.58 -31.60 8.08
C ARG A 407 -12.31 -31.99 6.63
N ALA A 408 -11.98 -31.03 5.76
CA ALA A 408 -11.59 -31.30 4.39
C ALA A 408 -10.45 -32.34 4.33
N SER A 409 -10.64 -33.39 3.53
CA SER A 409 -9.59 -34.37 3.24
C SER A 409 -8.45 -33.72 2.45
N GLU A 410 -7.29 -34.37 2.40
CA GLU A 410 -6.14 -33.90 1.61
C GLU A 410 -6.52 -33.68 0.13
N GLU A 411 -7.26 -34.62 -0.47
CA GLU A 411 -7.70 -34.53 -1.86
C GLU A 411 -8.69 -33.37 -2.07
N THR A 412 -9.65 -33.18 -1.16
CA THR A 412 -10.55 -32.04 -1.23
C THR A 412 -9.79 -30.73 -1.08
N PHE A 413 -8.87 -30.62 -0.12
CA PHE A 413 -8.03 -29.43 0.04
C PHE A 413 -7.23 -29.13 -1.23
N ARG A 414 -6.63 -30.16 -1.85
CA ARG A 414 -5.88 -30.01 -3.11
C ARG A 414 -6.73 -29.44 -4.25
N GLN A 415 -7.99 -29.87 -4.37
CA GLN A 415 -8.93 -29.35 -5.36
C GLN A 415 -9.31 -27.89 -5.07
N LEU A 416 -9.63 -27.56 -3.82
CA LEU A 416 -9.94 -26.19 -3.40
C LEU A 416 -8.74 -25.25 -3.56
N TYR A 417 -7.52 -25.74 -3.30
CA TYR A 417 -6.29 -24.98 -3.53
C TYR A 417 -6.10 -24.65 -5.01
N GLU A 418 -6.26 -25.63 -5.91
CA GLU A 418 -6.09 -25.39 -7.35
C GLU A 418 -7.13 -24.38 -7.87
N GLN A 419 -8.38 -24.53 -7.43
CA GLN A 419 -9.44 -23.57 -7.74
C GLN A 419 -9.09 -22.16 -7.23
N ALA A 420 -8.72 -22.02 -5.96
CA ALA A 420 -8.33 -20.74 -5.37
C ALA A 420 -7.11 -20.13 -6.08
N LEU A 421 -6.16 -20.96 -6.49
CA LEU A 421 -4.95 -20.53 -7.18
C LEU A 421 -5.29 -19.92 -8.53
N GLU A 422 -6.10 -20.59 -9.36
CA GLU A 422 -6.50 -20.06 -10.66
C GLU A 422 -7.30 -18.76 -10.52
N GLU A 423 -8.31 -18.73 -9.66
CA GLU A 423 -9.13 -17.53 -9.40
C GLU A 423 -8.27 -16.36 -8.91
N THR A 424 -7.36 -16.62 -7.96
CA THR A 424 -6.52 -15.58 -7.36
C THR A 424 -5.47 -15.07 -8.33
N VAL A 425 -4.73 -15.95 -9.00
CA VAL A 425 -3.66 -15.57 -9.92
C VAL A 425 -4.20 -14.76 -11.08
N ASN A 426 -5.35 -15.15 -11.64
CA ASN A 426 -5.99 -14.39 -12.72
C ASN A 426 -6.29 -12.94 -12.30
N ARG A 427 -6.83 -12.76 -11.10
CA ARG A 427 -7.14 -11.43 -10.55
C ARG A 427 -5.88 -10.62 -10.24
N VAL A 428 -4.98 -11.17 -9.44
CA VAL A 428 -3.75 -10.47 -9.01
C VAL A 428 -2.87 -10.12 -10.21
N ALA A 429 -2.71 -11.03 -11.17
CA ALA A 429 -1.93 -10.76 -12.38
C ALA A 429 -2.53 -9.63 -13.23
N ALA A 430 -3.86 -9.57 -13.37
CA ALA A 430 -4.53 -8.48 -14.08
C ALA A 430 -4.27 -7.13 -13.39
N GLU A 431 -4.46 -7.06 -12.07
CA GLU A 431 -4.25 -5.83 -11.30
C GLU A 431 -2.77 -5.39 -11.32
N GLU A 432 -1.83 -6.31 -11.13
CA GLU A 432 -0.39 -6.05 -11.25
C GLU A 432 0.03 -5.63 -12.66
N GLY A 433 -0.62 -6.16 -13.69
CA GLY A 433 -0.40 -5.76 -15.08
C GLY A 433 -0.75 -4.28 -15.29
N HIS A 434 -1.87 -3.81 -14.76
CA HIS A 434 -2.22 -2.38 -14.82
C HIS A 434 -1.26 -1.53 -14.01
N GLU A 435 -0.98 -1.94 -12.77
CA GLU A 435 0.02 -1.32 -11.91
C GLU A 435 1.39 -1.17 -12.58
N TYR A 436 1.82 -2.19 -13.34
CA TYR A 436 3.02 -2.17 -14.16
C TYR A 436 2.92 -1.11 -15.27
N ALA A 437 1.85 -1.13 -16.05
CA ALA A 437 1.63 -0.19 -17.14
C ALA A 437 1.61 1.27 -16.66
N TRP A 438 0.95 1.57 -15.54
CA TRP A 438 0.93 2.90 -14.92
C TRP A 438 2.35 3.38 -14.59
N ARG A 439 3.21 2.52 -14.03
CA ARG A 439 4.60 2.86 -13.70
C ARG A 439 5.46 3.08 -14.94
N VAL A 440 5.30 2.27 -15.99
CA VAL A 440 5.99 2.49 -17.28
C VAL A 440 5.57 3.84 -17.88
N ALA A 441 4.27 4.15 -17.85
CA ALA A 441 3.77 5.43 -18.38
C ALA A 441 4.31 6.63 -17.58
N CYS A 442 4.37 6.55 -16.25
CA CYS A 442 4.99 7.59 -15.43
C CYS A 442 6.48 7.78 -15.76
N ALA A 443 7.20 6.68 -15.95
CA ALA A 443 8.61 6.71 -16.33
C ALA A 443 8.82 7.34 -17.71
N ALA A 444 7.92 7.09 -18.65
CA ALA A 444 7.93 7.73 -19.96
C ALA A 444 7.73 9.23 -19.87
N ILE A 445 6.71 9.67 -19.13
CA ILE A 445 6.45 11.10 -18.95
C ILE A 445 7.68 11.77 -18.32
N THR A 446 8.30 11.13 -17.33
CA THR A 446 9.55 11.63 -16.71
C THR A 446 10.68 11.80 -17.74
N MET A 447 10.84 10.84 -18.65
CA MET A 447 11.81 10.92 -19.75
C MET A 447 11.49 12.05 -20.72
N MET A 448 10.21 12.28 -21.03
CA MET A 448 9.75 13.37 -21.89
C MET A 448 9.96 14.75 -21.27
N TYR A 449 10.01 14.84 -19.95
CA TYR A 449 10.34 16.09 -19.28
C TYR A 449 11.83 16.40 -19.24
N HIS A 450 12.70 15.49 -19.71
CA HIS A 450 14.16 15.63 -19.62
C HIS A 450 14.66 15.88 -18.20
N VAL A 451 13.92 15.42 -17.19
CA VAL A 451 14.29 15.66 -15.80
C VAL A 451 15.33 14.67 -15.32
N PHE A 452 16.44 14.54 -16.05
CA PHE A 452 17.60 13.81 -15.55
C PHE A 452 18.11 14.42 -14.23
N GLY A 453 17.86 15.72 -14.02
CA GLY A 453 18.05 16.39 -12.72
C GLY A 453 17.18 15.85 -11.57
N VAL A 454 16.09 15.12 -11.82
CA VAL A 454 15.30 14.45 -10.76
C VAL A 454 16.00 13.24 -10.19
N VAL A 455 16.84 12.58 -10.97
CA VAL A 455 17.59 11.42 -10.48
C VAL A 455 18.84 11.89 -9.73
N ASP A 456 19.46 12.98 -10.20
CA ASP A 456 20.75 13.45 -9.69
C ASP A 456 20.68 14.61 -8.68
N ALA A 457 19.57 15.35 -8.57
CA ALA A 457 19.52 16.44 -7.61
C ALA A 457 19.63 15.90 -6.17
N PRO A 458 20.39 16.56 -5.28
CA PRO A 458 20.53 16.11 -3.90
C PRO A 458 19.14 15.91 -3.28
N VAL A 459 18.97 14.82 -2.53
CA VAL A 459 17.85 14.69 -1.57
C VAL A 459 18.06 15.86 -0.62
N ALA A 460 17.34 16.95 -0.85
CA ALA A 460 17.59 18.18 -0.12
C ALA A 460 17.26 17.91 1.35
N GLY A 461 18.28 17.63 2.16
CA GLY A 461 18.19 17.59 3.62
C GLY A 461 17.98 18.98 4.22
N ARG A 462 17.39 19.92 3.48
CA ARG A 462 16.93 21.18 4.04
C ARG A 462 15.46 20.98 4.44
N PRO A 463 15.10 21.17 5.71
CA PRO A 463 13.70 21.41 6.03
C PRO A 463 13.21 22.54 5.12
N PHE A 464 12.00 22.39 4.62
CA PHE A 464 11.33 23.36 3.76
C PHE A 464 11.55 24.78 4.31
N PRO A 465 11.68 25.81 3.45
CA PRO A 465 11.71 27.17 3.93
C PRO A 465 10.42 27.38 4.73
N ASP A 466 10.57 27.63 6.04
CA ASP A 466 9.48 28.07 6.91
C ASP A 466 8.71 29.13 6.13
N ALA A 467 7.46 28.82 5.80
CA ALA A 467 6.54 29.81 5.28
C ALA A 467 6.45 30.91 6.34
N ALA A 468 7.21 31.98 6.11
CA ALA A 468 7.36 33.09 7.03
C ALA A 468 6.01 33.82 7.21
N ALA A 469 5.22 33.33 8.15
CA ALA A 469 4.51 34.18 9.09
C ALA A 469 5.29 34.11 10.40
N GLN A 470 5.73 35.27 10.88
CA GLN A 470 6.69 35.44 11.98
C GLN A 470 6.43 34.51 13.19
N PRO A 471 7.46 33.92 13.80
CA PRO A 471 7.28 33.18 15.04
C PRO A 471 6.86 34.17 16.16
N PRO A 472 5.78 33.90 16.92
CA PRO A 472 5.45 34.68 18.10
C PRO A 472 6.59 34.57 19.13
N GLU A 473 6.74 35.60 19.97
CA GLU A 473 7.79 35.78 20.99
C GLU A 473 7.95 34.61 21.99
N THR A 474 7.10 33.58 21.92
CA THR A 474 7.10 32.37 22.75
C THR A 474 8.23 31.38 22.45
N MET A 475 8.93 31.51 21.32
CA MET A 475 10.10 30.66 21.00
C MET A 475 11.28 30.89 21.97
N ARG A 476 11.33 32.04 22.66
CA ARG A 476 12.28 32.27 23.79
C ARG A 476 11.94 31.47 25.05
N SER A 477 10.70 30.98 25.21
CA SER A 477 10.33 30.21 26.40
C SER A 477 10.88 28.78 26.38
N TRP A 478 11.09 28.18 25.19
CA TRP A 478 11.61 26.82 25.04
C TRP A 478 13.11 26.71 25.33
N GLU A 479 13.92 27.71 24.97
CA GLU A 479 15.33 27.80 25.39
C GLU A 479 15.50 28.01 26.90
N THR A 480 14.45 28.53 27.56
CA THR A 480 14.42 28.73 29.01
C THR A 480 13.91 27.47 29.73
N PHE A 481 12.98 26.73 29.12
CA PHE A 481 12.42 25.49 29.68
C PHE A 481 13.42 24.32 29.64
N GLY A 482 14.24 24.24 28.57
CA GLY A 482 15.33 23.27 28.44
C GLY A 482 16.48 23.42 29.45
N ARG A 483 16.53 24.53 30.21
CA ARG A 483 17.49 24.70 31.33
C ARG A 483 16.96 24.19 32.67
N SER A 484 15.66 23.89 32.77
CA SER A 484 15.03 23.46 34.03
C SER A 484 15.01 21.94 34.22
N TRP A 485 15.28 21.17 33.17
CA TRP A 485 15.48 19.73 33.23
C TRP A 485 16.94 19.45 32.89
N GLY A 486 17.67 18.90 33.86
CA GLY A 486 19.11 18.70 33.78
C GLY A 486 19.52 18.10 32.43
N ALA A 487 20.41 18.81 31.74
CA ALA A 487 20.99 18.34 30.49
C ALA A 487 21.58 16.94 30.70
N PRO A 488 21.28 15.95 29.84
CA PRO A 488 22.01 14.70 29.85
C PRO A 488 23.48 15.00 29.54
N PRO A 489 24.43 14.37 30.24
CA PRO A 489 25.83 14.51 29.89
C PRO A 489 26.06 13.84 28.53
N SER A 490 26.73 14.56 27.64
CA SER A 490 27.18 14.19 26.29
C SER A 490 26.22 14.56 25.14
N GLY A 491 26.78 15.26 24.15
CA GLY A 491 26.07 15.91 23.04
C GLY A 491 25.59 14.95 21.97
N GLN A 492 24.67 14.05 22.31
CA GLN A 492 23.87 13.32 21.34
C GLN A 492 22.53 14.02 21.14
N THR A 493 22.22 14.35 19.89
CA THR A 493 20.87 14.75 19.49
C THR A 493 19.92 13.57 19.67
N PRO A 494 18.80 13.72 20.41
CA PRO A 494 17.83 12.63 20.60
C PRO A 494 17.27 12.18 19.26
N THR A 495 17.22 10.86 19.08
CA THR A 495 16.72 10.17 17.89
C THR A 495 15.19 10.32 17.76
N LEU A 496 14.64 10.01 16.59
CA LEU A 496 13.19 10.01 16.36
C LEU A 496 12.47 9.08 17.37
N LEU A 497 13.09 7.94 17.70
CA LEU A 497 12.56 6.98 18.66
C LEU A 497 12.50 7.58 20.07
N ASP A 498 13.54 8.27 20.51
CA ASP A 498 13.58 8.94 21.82
C ASP A 498 12.48 10.01 21.96
N ARG A 499 12.18 10.73 20.86
CA ARG A 499 11.13 11.76 20.83
C ARG A 499 9.73 11.16 20.84
N LEU A 500 9.53 10.05 20.13
CA LEU A 500 8.27 9.30 20.12
C LEU A 500 8.00 8.61 21.46
N GLU A 501 9.02 7.99 22.08
CA GLU A 501 8.91 7.39 23.40
C GLU A 501 8.56 8.42 24.48
N ALA A 502 9.19 9.60 24.45
CA ALA A 502 8.86 10.70 25.35
C ALA A 502 7.42 11.21 25.18
N LEU A 503 6.92 11.29 23.93
CA LEU A 503 5.53 11.65 23.63
C LEU A 503 4.54 10.59 24.14
N ILE A 504 4.86 9.30 23.96
CA ILE A 504 4.05 8.18 24.44
C ILE A 504 4.00 8.17 25.97
N GLU A 505 5.14 8.35 26.65
CA GLU A 505 5.17 8.45 28.11
C GLU A 505 4.36 9.64 28.64
N GLN A 506 4.42 10.79 27.96
CA GLN A 506 3.65 11.97 28.33
C GLN A 506 2.14 11.74 28.17
N GLN A 507 1.72 11.09 27.08
CA GLN A 507 0.32 10.71 26.85
C GLN A 507 -0.14 9.70 27.92
N ILE A 508 0.67 8.69 28.25
CA ILE A 508 0.36 7.71 29.30
C ILE A 508 0.19 8.39 30.66
N ARG A 509 1.03 9.37 31.00
CA ARG A 509 0.90 10.15 32.25
C ARG A 509 -0.36 11.02 32.25
N PHE A 510 -0.71 11.62 31.12
CA PHE A 510 -1.95 12.39 30.97
C PHE A 510 -3.20 11.52 31.18
N TRP A 511 -3.22 10.30 30.64
CA TRP A 511 -4.34 9.36 30.79
C TRP A 511 -4.44 8.72 32.18
N ARG A 512 -3.34 8.65 32.93
CA ARG A 512 -3.34 8.06 34.29
C ARG A 512 -3.84 9.03 35.37
N GLY A 513 -3.96 10.32 35.07
CA GLY A 513 -4.24 11.34 36.09
C GLY A 513 -3.12 11.42 37.14
N PRO A 514 -3.18 12.39 38.07
CA PRO A 514 -2.20 12.50 39.16
C PRO A 514 -2.23 11.30 40.11
#